data_AF-R5KK01-F1
#
_entry.id   AF-R5KK01-F1
#
_cell.length_a   1.000
_cell.length_b   1.000
_cell.length_c   1.000
_cell.angle_alpha   90.00
_cell.angle_beta   90.00
_cell.angle_gamma   90.00
#
_symmetry.space_group_name_H-M   'P 1'
#
loop_
_entity.id
_entity.type
_entity.pdbx_description
1 polymer ?
#
loop_
_entity_poly.entity_id
_entity_poly.type
_entity_poly.pdbx_seq_one_letter_code
_entity_poly.pdbx_strand_id
1 'polypeptide(L)' 'MTQQNYSNIENGTTEITADRLIRLSVFYNVSIDYILGLTNKKEVNK' A
#
# COMPACT_ATOMS: atom_id res chain seq x y z
N MET A 1 -5.27 -17.83 -23.76
CA MET A 1 -5.48 -17.08 -22.51
C MET A 1 -6.52 -17.84 -21.71
N THR A 2 -6.13 -18.46 -20.59
CA THR A 2 -6.97 -19.40 -19.82
C THR A 2 -7.76 -18.66 -18.72
N GLN A 3 -8.92 -19.19 -18.31
CA GLN A 3 -9.80 -18.54 -17.31
C GLN A 3 -9.12 -18.26 -15.97
N GLN A 4 -8.12 -19.05 -15.56
CA GLN A 4 -7.34 -18.81 -14.34
C GLN A 4 -6.62 -17.45 -14.34
N ASN A 5 -6.17 -16.97 -15.50
CA ASN A 5 -5.53 -15.66 -15.59
C ASN A 5 -6.52 -14.51 -15.34
N TYR A 6 -7.80 -14.69 -15.68
CA TYR A 6 -8.82 -13.67 -15.49
C TYR A 6 -9.27 -13.60 -14.01
N SER A 7 -9.40 -14.76 -13.34
CA SER A 7 -9.72 -14.81 -11.91
C SER A 7 -8.66 -14.18 -11.01
N ASN A 8 -7.38 -14.23 -11.38
CA ASN A 8 -6.31 -13.56 -10.62
C ASN A 8 -6.35 -12.02 -10.79
N ILE A 9 -6.88 -11.53 -11.92
CA ILE A 9 -7.04 -10.11 -12.19
C ILE A 9 -8.25 -9.56 -11.43
N GLU A 10 -9.35 -10.31 -11.29
CA GLU A 10 -10.53 -9.92 -10.49
C GLU A 10 -10.31 -9.94 -8.97
N ASN A 11 -9.32 -10.68 -8.45
CA ASN A 11 -9.15 -10.92 -7.01
C ASN A 11 -8.31 -9.86 -6.24
N GLY A 12 -7.82 -8.80 -6.88
CA GLY A 12 -7.28 -7.62 -6.17
C GLY A 12 -6.15 -7.89 -5.14
N THR A 13 -5.35 -8.94 -5.31
CA THR A 13 -4.56 -9.55 -4.22
C THR A 13 -3.12 -9.06 -4.18
N THR A 14 -2.90 -7.76 -4.08
CA THR A 14 -1.66 -7.27 -3.46
C THR A 14 -2.05 -6.51 -2.22
N GLU A 15 -2.35 -7.28 -1.16
CA GLU A 15 -2.39 -6.73 0.17
C GLU A 15 -1.00 -6.19 0.48
N ILE A 16 -0.89 -4.87 0.57
CA ILE A 16 0.33 -4.23 1.04
C ILE A 16 0.48 -4.63 2.52
N THR A 17 1.56 -5.35 2.83
CA THR A 17 1.84 -5.75 4.21
C THR A 17 2.32 -4.55 5.03
N ALA A 18 2.12 -4.61 6.35
CA ALA A 18 2.58 -3.56 7.25
C ALA A 18 4.10 -3.30 7.13
N ASP A 19 4.92 -4.34 6.95
CA ASP A 19 6.36 -4.19 6.69
C ASP A 19 6.65 -3.38 5.43
N ARG A 20 5.89 -3.61 4.34
CA ARG A 20 6.03 -2.86 3.09
C ARG A 20 5.67 -1.39 3.30
N LEU A 21 4.60 -1.09 4.05
CA LEU A 21 4.21 0.28 4.40
C LEU A 21 5.29 0.98 5.23
N ILE A 22 5.85 0.30 6.22
CA ILE A 22 6.91 0.86 7.06
C ILE A 22 8.13 1.21 6.20
N ARG A 23 8.55 0.30 5.31
CA ARG A 23 9.68 0.56 4.39
C ARG A 23 9.41 1.74 3.46
N LEU A 24 8.20 1.84 2.90
CA LEU A 24 7.81 2.96 2.04
C LEU A 24 7.74 4.27 2.81
N SER A 25 7.20 4.25 4.03
CA SER A 25 7.13 5.39 4.94
C SER A 25 8.52 5.93 5.26
N VAL A 26 9.47 5.04 5.58
CA VAL A 26 10.88 5.42 5.82
C VAL A 26 11.57 5.90 4.55
N PHE A 27 11.37 5.24 3.41
CA PHE A 27 12.01 5.58 2.14
C PHE A 27 11.58 6.94 1.61
N TYR A 28 10.27 7.24 1.65
CA TYR A 28 9.72 8.52 1.19
C TYR A 28 9.64 9.57 2.30
N ASN A 29 10.02 9.22 3.53
CA ASN A 29 9.90 10.06 4.73
C ASN A 29 8.50 10.67 4.91
N VAL A 30 7.46 9.84 4.73
CA VAL A 30 6.05 10.22 4.88
C VAL A 30 5.32 9.26 5.82
N SER A 31 4.20 9.68 6.39
CA SER A 31 3.37 8.83 7.26
C SER A 31 2.71 7.67 6.50
N ILE A 32 2.50 6.56 7.21
CA ILE A 32 1.75 5.42 6.69
C ILE A 32 0.31 5.84 6.39
N ASP A 33 -0.29 6.68 7.25
CA ASP A 33 -1.63 7.23 7.05
C ASP A 33 -1.73 8.04 5.74
N TYR A 34 -0.67 8.75 5.37
CA TYR A 34 -0.61 9.47 4.09
C TYR A 34 -0.50 8.51 2.90
N ILE A 35 0.31 7.46 3.03
CA ILE A 35 0.44 6.42 1.98
C ILE A 35 -0.91 5.71 1.77
N LEU A 36 -1.67 5.49 2.84
CA LEU A 36 -2.99 4.85 2.80
C LEU A 36 -4.13 5.81 2.44
N GLY A 37 -3.85 7.12 2.28
CA GLY A 37 -4.87 8.12 1.98
C GLY A 37 -5.85 8.40 3.12
N LEU A 38 -5.53 7.96 4.34
CA LEU A 38 -6.32 8.23 5.55
C LEU A 38 -6.15 9.68 6.02
N THR A 39 -5.07 10.34 5.59
CA THR A 39 -4.80 11.74 5.88
C THR A 39 -4.05 12.42 4.72
N ASN A 40 -4.23 13.73 4.59
CA ASN A 40 -3.43 14.57 3.69
C ASN A 40 -2.12 15.05 4.35
N LYS A 41 -1.91 14.75 5.63
CA LYS A 41 -0.68 15.10 6.37
C LYS A 41 0.43 14.11 6.05
N LYS A 42 1.40 14.56 5.24
CA LYS A 42 2.60 13.80 4.87
C LYS A 42 3.49 13.48 6.07
N GLU A 43 3.46 14.34 7.08
CA GLU A 43 4.35 14.28 8.22
C GLU A 43 3.99 13.11 9.13
N VAL A 44 4.99 12.32 9.51
CA VAL A 44 4.83 11.34 10.60
C VAL A 44 4.57 12.15 11.87
N ASN A 45 3.38 12.00 12.48
CA ASN A 45 3.11 12.61 13.78
C ASN A 45 4.09 11.98 14.78
N LYS A 46 5.11 12.74 15.19
CA LYS A 46 6.02 12.38 16.27
C LYS A 46 5.42 12.72 17.62
#